data_AF-A0A060WHD0-F1
#
_entry.id   AF-A0A060WHD0-F1
#
_cell.length_a   1.000
_cell.length_b   1.000
_cell.length_c   1.000
_cell.angle_alpha   90.00
_cell.angle_beta   90.00
_cell.angle_gamma   90.00
#
_symmetry.space_group_name_H-M   'P 1'
#
loop_
_entity.id
_entity.type
_entity.pdbx_description
1 polymer ?
#
loop_
_entity_poly.entity_id
_entity_poly.type
_entity_poly.pdbx_seq_one_letter_code
_entity_poly.pdbx_strand_id
1 'polypeptide(L)'
;MKKTSNTLPLCLLTILLLSQICSGIKWLALSHTPTSLHINQTQHCKLLPGLVSSQAQLCRSNLELMQTIIAAAREVKKTCQKTFADMRWNCSSIEIPSDSSRYRPDLDRGTRESAFVYALSAAAISHTIAQACTSGDLRLCSCGPIPGEIPEPGYRWGGCADNLHYGLVMGSKFSDAPMKMKKAGSHANKLMHLHNSEVGRQVQSNLIITDH
;
A
#
# COMPACT_ATOMS: atom_id res chain seq x y z
N MET A 1 -8.49 -48.88 -29.94
CA MET A 1 -8.86 -47.46 -29.83
C MET A 1 -8.45 -46.95 -28.45
N LYS A 2 -7.33 -46.24 -28.34
CA LYS A 2 -6.86 -45.65 -27.07
C LYS A 2 -7.67 -44.37 -26.82
N LYS A 3 -8.52 -44.36 -25.78
CA LYS A 3 -9.19 -43.14 -25.32
C LYS A 3 -8.13 -42.19 -24.77
N THR A 4 -7.79 -41.15 -25.52
CA THR A 4 -6.98 -40.04 -25.03
C THR A 4 -7.77 -39.31 -23.94
N SER A 5 -7.27 -39.37 -22.71
CA SER A 5 -7.93 -38.83 -21.53
C SER A 5 -7.82 -37.31 -21.51
N ASN A 6 -8.82 -36.61 -22.05
CA ASN A 6 -8.96 -35.15 -22.04
C ASN A 6 -9.25 -34.56 -20.63
N THR A 7 -9.14 -35.34 -19.56
CA THR A 7 -9.39 -34.92 -18.18
C THR A 7 -8.20 -34.17 -17.55
N LEU A 8 -6.97 -34.51 -17.93
CA LEU A 8 -5.75 -33.85 -17.46
C LEU A 8 -5.65 -32.35 -17.82
N PRO A 9 -5.98 -31.90 -19.06
CA PRO A 9 -5.92 -30.48 -19.41
C PRO A 9 -7.00 -29.65 -18.70
N LEU A 10 -8.17 -30.22 -18.40
CA LEU A 10 -9.27 -29.50 -17.73
C LEU A 10 -8.94 -29.21 -16.24
N CYS A 11 -8.32 -30.16 -15.55
CA CYS A 11 -7.81 -29.95 -14.18
C CYS A 11 -6.67 -28.92 -14.15
N LEU A 12 -5.75 -28.95 -15.12
CA LEU A 12 -4.69 -27.93 -15.22
C LEU A 12 -5.26 -26.54 -15.51
N LEU A 13 -6.24 -26.44 -16.41
CA LEU A 13 -6.90 -25.17 -16.76
C LEU A 13 -7.67 -24.59 -15.56
N THR A 14 -8.38 -25.43 -14.81
CA THR A 14 -9.11 -25.01 -13.60
C THR A 14 -8.16 -24.60 -12.47
N ILE A 15 -7.04 -25.31 -12.26
CA ILE A 15 -5.99 -24.89 -11.31
C ILE A 15 -5.36 -23.55 -11.72
N LEU A 16 -5.11 -23.34 -13.02
CA LEU A 16 -4.61 -22.08 -13.56
C LEU A 16 -5.61 -20.93 -13.35
N LEU A 17 -6.90 -21.16 -13.62
CA LEU A 17 -7.97 -20.19 -13.41
C LEU A 17 -8.18 -19.83 -11.91
N LEU A 18 -7.92 -20.77 -11.00
CA LEU A 18 -8.00 -20.57 -9.54
C LEU A 18 -6.73 -19.98 -8.92
N SER A 19 -5.64 -19.83 -9.69
CA SER A 19 -4.34 -19.33 -9.22
C SER A 19 -4.13 -17.83 -9.44
N GLN A 20 -5.21 -17.08 -9.66
CA GLN A 20 -5.20 -15.63 -9.88
C GLN A 20 -4.85 -14.86 -8.59
N ILE A 21 -3.59 -14.95 -8.16
CA ILE A 21 -3.10 -14.32 -6.93
C ILE A 21 -2.90 -12.82 -7.20
N CYS A 22 -3.72 -11.97 -6.59
CA CYS A 22 -3.42 -10.54 -6.54
C CYS A 22 -2.43 -10.27 -5.39
N SER A 23 -1.24 -9.79 -5.73
CA SER A 23 -0.19 -9.46 -4.75
C SER A 23 -0.22 -8.00 -4.30
N GLY A 24 -1.37 -7.31 -4.42
CA GLY A 24 -1.47 -5.85 -4.30
C GLY A 24 -1.02 -5.31 -2.94
N ILE A 25 -1.55 -5.85 -1.84
CA ILE A 25 -1.24 -5.40 -0.47
C ILE A 25 -0.17 -6.22 0.24
N LYS A 26 0.53 -7.15 -0.45
CA LYS A 26 1.55 -8.01 0.19
C LYS A 26 2.69 -7.25 0.85
N TRP A 27 2.94 -6.01 0.41
CA TRP A 27 3.92 -5.13 1.03
C TRP A 27 3.59 -4.79 2.49
N LEU A 28 2.37 -5.03 2.99
CA LEU A 28 2.05 -4.90 4.41
C LEU A 28 2.88 -5.85 5.30
N ALA A 29 3.46 -6.90 4.72
CA ALA A 29 4.44 -7.75 5.41
C ALA A 29 5.70 -6.99 5.86
N LEU A 30 5.99 -5.81 5.28
CA LEU A 30 7.04 -4.91 5.73
C LEU A 30 6.88 -4.50 7.20
N SER A 31 5.67 -4.58 7.76
CA SER A 31 5.43 -4.34 9.18
C SER A 31 6.26 -5.24 10.11
N HIS A 32 6.65 -6.43 9.64
CA HIS A 32 7.52 -7.38 10.34
C HIS A 32 9.01 -7.07 10.22
N THR A 33 9.42 -6.07 9.43
CA THR A 33 10.81 -5.67 9.31
C THR A 33 11.34 -5.23 10.68
N PRO A 34 12.48 -5.75 11.16
CA PRO A 34 13.06 -5.32 12.42
C PRO A 34 13.35 -3.81 12.44
N THR A 35 13.12 -3.14 13.56
CA THR A 35 13.43 -1.71 13.72
C THR A 35 14.93 -1.42 13.60
N SER A 36 15.80 -2.40 13.89
CA SER A 36 17.25 -2.31 13.73
C SER A 36 17.72 -2.36 12.28
N LEU A 37 16.88 -2.81 11.33
CA LEU A 37 17.26 -2.88 9.93
C LEU A 37 17.05 -1.51 9.26
N HIS A 38 18.15 -0.85 8.92
CA HIS A 38 18.14 0.37 8.11
C HIS A 38 18.37 0.04 6.63
N ILE A 39 17.45 0.47 5.76
CA ILE A 39 17.53 0.26 4.32
C ILE A 39 18.43 1.32 3.69
N ASN A 40 19.74 1.17 3.84
CA ASN A 40 20.75 2.09 3.30
C ASN A 40 21.57 1.50 2.14
N GLN A 41 21.33 0.24 1.78
CA GLN A 41 22.01 -0.45 0.67
C GLN A 41 21.01 -1.22 -0.19
N THR A 42 21.25 -1.28 -1.51
CA THR A 42 20.31 -1.90 -2.47
C THR A 42 20.07 -3.39 -2.25
N GLN A 43 21.03 -4.10 -1.65
CA GLN A 43 20.89 -5.49 -1.23
C GLN A 43 19.83 -5.68 -0.13
N HIS A 44 19.62 -4.68 0.75
CA HIS A 44 18.61 -4.78 1.81
C HIS A 44 17.20 -4.90 1.25
N CYS A 45 16.94 -4.35 0.06
CA CYS A 45 15.65 -4.51 -0.63
C CYS A 45 15.29 -5.98 -0.94
N LYS A 46 16.27 -6.89 -0.99
CA LYS A 46 16.02 -8.33 -1.17
C LYS A 46 15.59 -9.03 0.12
N LEU A 47 15.91 -8.43 1.27
CA LEU A 47 15.56 -8.95 2.60
C LEU A 47 14.13 -8.56 3.01
N LEU A 48 13.55 -7.58 2.31
CA LEU A 48 12.23 -7.05 2.62
C LEU A 48 11.12 -8.02 2.18
N PRO A 49 10.25 -8.47 3.11
CA PRO A 49 9.20 -9.42 2.80
C PRO A 49 8.09 -8.77 1.98
N GLY A 50 7.42 -9.58 1.16
CA GLY A 50 6.18 -9.18 0.48
C GLY A 50 6.34 -8.24 -0.72
N LEU A 51 7.56 -7.76 -1.02
CA LEU A 51 7.79 -6.90 -2.19
C LEU A 51 7.69 -7.69 -3.50
N VAL A 52 6.91 -7.16 -4.44
CA VAL A 52 6.97 -7.59 -5.84
C VAL A 52 8.14 -6.93 -6.58
N SER A 53 8.47 -7.39 -7.78
CA SER A 53 9.64 -6.89 -8.53
C SER A 53 9.61 -5.38 -8.79
N SER A 54 8.45 -4.79 -9.08
CA SER A 54 8.31 -3.34 -9.28
C SER A 54 8.55 -2.55 -7.99
N GLN A 55 8.04 -3.02 -6.86
CA GLN A 55 8.31 -2.42 -5.55
C GLN A 55 9.77 -2.57 -5.13
N ALA A 56 10.38 -3.73 -5.38
CA ALA A 56 11.80 -3.95 -5.12
C ALA A 56 12.69 -3.03 -5.98
N GLN A 57 12.28 -2.72 -7.21
CA GLN A 57 12.96 -1.73 -8.05
C GLN A 57 12.84 -0.32 -7.47
N LEU A 58 11.66 0.07 -6.98
CA LEU A 58 11.46 1.35 -6.31
C LEU A 58 12.29 1.48 -5.04
N CYS A 59 12.37 0.41 -4.24
CA CYS A 59 13.25 0.35 -3.07
C CYS A 59 14.70 0.64 -3.44
N ARG A 60 15.24 -0.02 -4.48
CA ARG A 60 16.63 0.17 -4.88
C ARG A 60 16.93 1.56 -5.40
N SER A 61 15.96 2.25 -5.98
CA SER A 61 16.11 3.62 -6.48
C SER A 61 15.77 4.70 -5.44
N ASN A 62 15.15 4.34 -4.31
CA ASN A 62 14.67 5.26 -3.27
C ASN A 62 14.86 4.63 -1.89
N LEU A 63 16.09 4.34 -1.50
CA LEU A 63 16.40 3.64 -0.23
C LEU A 63 15.88 4.40 1.00
N GLU A 64 16.05 5.73 1.00
CA GLU A 64 15.60 6.63 2.08
C GLU A 64 14.09 6.52 2.34
N LEU A 65 13.28 6.30 1.30
CA LEU A 65 11.83 6.19 1.39
C LEU A 65 11.36 4.95 2.17
N MET A 66 12.20 3.92 2.26
CA MET A 66 11.76 2.62 2.73
C MET A 66 11.47 2.56 4.23
N GLN A 67 12.16 3.36 5.05
CA GLN A 67 11.82 3.45 6.48
C GLN A 67 10.43 4.04 6.68
N THR A 68 10.08 5.06 5.91
CA THR A 68 8.75 5.67 5.88
C THR A 68 7.67 4.66 5.42
N ILE A 69 7.96 3.85 4.39
CA ILE A 69 7.03 2.82 3.91
C ILE A 69 6.85 1.70 4.95
N ILE A 70 7.92 1.28 5.63
CA ILE A 70 7.83 0.29 6.71
C ILE A 70 6.98 0.85 7.87
N ALA A 71 7.16 2.12 8.23
CA ALA A 71 6.32 2.78 9.23
C ALA A 71 4.84 2.80 8.80
N ALA A 72 4.56 3.16 7.54
CA ALA A 72 3.21 3.12 6.99
C ALA A 72 2.58 1.72 7.06
N ALA A 73 3.33 0.66 6.73
CA ALA A 73 2.84 -0.72 6.84
C ALA A 73 2.43 -1.09 8.28
N ARG A 74 3.22 -0.66 9.27
CA ARG A 74 2.88 -0.87 10.69
C ARG A 74 1.64 -0.07 11.09
N GLU A 75 1.50 1.15 10.61
CA GLU A 75 0.35 2.00 10.92
C GLU A 75 -0.94 1.47 10.31
N VAL A 76 -0.91 1.00 9.06
CA VAL A 76 -2.06 0.31 8.44
C VAL A 76 -2.49 -0.89 9.27
N LYS A 77 -1.52 -1.70 9.70
CA LYS A 77 -1.79 -2.90 10.49
C LYS A 77 -2.48 -2.55 11.80
N LYS A 78 -1.85 -1.66 12.57
CA LYS A 78 -2.35 -1.17 13.85
C LYS A 78 -3.75 -0.56 13.71
N THR A 79 -3.94 0.33 12.74
CA THR A 79 -5.21 1.02 12.53
C THR A 79 -6.30 0.05 12.10
N CYS A 80 -6.04 -0.86 11.17
CA CYS A 80 -7.06 -1.81 10.74
C CYS A 80 -7.52 -2.74 11.87
N GLN A 81 -6.58 -3.31 12.63
CA GLN A 81 -6.90 -4.19 13.76
C GLN A 81 -7.64 -3.43 14.86
N LYS A 82 -7.26 -2.17 15.13
CA LYS A 82 -7.95 -1.33 16.11
C LYS A 82 -9.38 -0.99 15.67
N THR A 83 -9.57 -0.58 14.41
CA THR A 83 -10.89 -0.18 13.87
C THR A 83 -11.89 -1.34 13.91
N PHE A 84 -11.42 -2.57 13.75
CA PHE A 84 -12.27 -3.75 13.66
C PHE A 84 -12.16 -4.69 14.87
N ALA A 85 -11.58 -4.25 15.99
CA ALA A 85 -11.28 -5.10 17.15
C ALA A 85 -12.49 -5.92 17.65
N ASP A 86 -13.67 -5.30 17.66
CA ASP A 86 -14.92 -5.89 18.17
C ASP A 86 -15.80 -6.52 17.06
N MET A 87 -15.26 -6.65 15.85
CA MET A 87 -15.97 -7.17 14.69
C MET A 87 -15.60 -8.62 14.43
N ARG A 88 -16.55 -9.40 13.85
CA ARG A 88 -16.29 -10.80 13.43
C ARG A 88 -15.07 -10.91 12.51
N TRP A 89 -14.93 -9.96 11.60
CA TRP A 89 -13.70 -9.75 10.87
C TRP A 89 -12.91 -8.67 11.60
N ASN A 90 -11.86 -9.07 12.31
CA ASN A 90 -11.05 -8.19 13.16
C ASN A 90 -9.74 -7.72 12.49
N CYS A 91 -9.69 -7.81 11.17
CA CYS A 91 -8.52 -7.49 10.36
C CYS A 91 -7.23 -8.30 10.67
N SER A 92 -7.31 -9.40 11.43
CA SER A 92 -6.14 -10.26 11.72
C SER A 92 -5.52 -10.89 10.46
N SER A 93 -6.30 -11.08 9.40
CA SER A 93 -5.85 -11.70 8.15
C SER A 93 -4.86 -10.88 7.33
N ILE A 94 -4.64 -9.61 7.66
CA ILE A 94 -3.60 -8.78 7.02
C ILE A 94 -2.19 -9.18 7.48
N GLU A 95 -2.09 -9.85 8.62
CA GLU A 95 -0.85 -10.46 9.11
C GLU A 95 -0.54 -11.68 8.26
N ILE A 96 0.03 -11.45 7.07
CA ILE A 96 0.59 -12.55 6.28
C ILE A 96 1.81 -13.09 7.01
N PRO A 97 1.83 -14.39 7.36
CA PRO A 97 3.05 -15.06 7.77
C PRO A 97 4.11 -14.91 6.66
N SER A 98 5.37 -14.67 7.02
CA SER A 98 6.45 -14.39 6.07
C SER A 98 6.67 -15.49 5.01
N ASP A 99 6.20 -16.71 5.29
CA ASP A 99 6.26 -17.89 4.44
C ASP A 99 4.99 -18.10 3.58
N SER A 100 3.91 -17.34 3.82
CA SER A 100 2.67 -17.49 3.06
C SER A 100 2.72 -16.75 1.73
N SER A 101 2.38 -17.47 0.66
CA SER A 101 2.28 -16.93 -0.69
C SER A 101 0.92 -16.29 -1.01
N ARG A 102 -0.08 -16.42 -0.13
CA ARG A 102 -1.47 -15.96 -0.38
C ARG A 102 -2.15 -15.40 0.87
N TYR A 103 -2.99 -14.40 0.64
CA TYR A 103 -3.94 -13.94 1.65
C TYR A 103 -5.09 -14.96 1.82
N ARG A 104 -5.78 -14.86 2.95
CA ARG A 104 -7.04 -15.57 3.17
C ARG A 104 -8.14 -15.03 2.23
N PRO A 105 -9.21 -15.80 1.95
CA PRO A 105 -10.23 -15.43 0.98
C PRO A 105 -10.92 -14.08 1.23
N ASP A 106 -10.97 -13.64 2.49
CA ASP A 106 -11.49 -12.34 2.91
C ASP A 106 -10.66 -11.15 2.40
N LEU A 107 -9.44 -11.36 1.89
CA LEU A 107 -8.63 -10.33 1.25
C LEU A 107 -8.31 -10.63 -0.22
N ASP A 108 -8.43 -11.88 -0.66
CA ASP A 108 -8.07 -12.32 -2.02
C ASP A 108 -9.25 -12.25 -3.03
N ARG A 109 -10.51 -12.26 -2.56
CA ARG A 109 -11.71 -12.41 -3.40
C ARG A 109 -12.50 -11.12 -3.66
N GLY A 110 -11.88 -9.95 -3.50
CA GLY A 110 -12.56 -8.67 -3.79
C GLY A 110 -13.76 -8.38 -2.89
N THR A 111 -13.61 -8.66 -1.60
CA THR A 111 -14.61 -8.44 -0.56
C THR A 111 -14.63 -6.99 -0.09
N ARG A 112 -15.62 -6.62 0.74
CA ARG A 112 -15.69 -5.28 1.38
C ARG A 112 -14.51 -5.06 2.34
N GLU A 113 -14.10 -6.11 3.03
CA GLU A 113 -12.93 -6.14 3.90
C GLU A 113 -11.65 -5.83 3.11
N SER A 114 -11.47 -6.47 1.95
CA SER A 114 -10.35 -6.15 1.05
C SER A 114 -10.42 -4.71 0.59
N ALA A 115 -11.60 -4.19 0.22
CA ALA A 115 -11.75 -2.82 -0.24
C ALA A 115 -11.30 -1.81 0.83
N PHE A 116 -11.69 -2.04 2.10
CA PHE A 116 -11.23 -1.24 3.22
C PHE A 116 -9.70 -1.27 3.36
N VAL A 117 -9.08 -2.45 3.33
CA VAL A 117 -7.62 -2.56 3.50
C VAL A 117 -6.87 -1.84 2.38
N TYR A 118 -7.31 -1.94 1.13
CA TYR A 118 -6.67 -1.21 0.01
C TYR A 118 -6.82 0.31 0.19
N ALA A 119 -8.01 0.80 0.54
CA ALA A 119 -8.25 2.23 0.78
C ALA A 119 -7.40 2.76 1.95
N LEU A 120 -7.42 2.08 3.10
CA LEU A 120 -6.61 2.43 4.27
C LEU A 120 -5.11 2.39 3.93
N SER A 121 -4.66 1.35 3.22
CA SER A 121 -3.25 1.20 2.83
C SER A 121 -2.77 2.35 1.96
N ALA A 122 -3.57 2.74 0.98
CA ALA A 122 -3.26 3.81 0.04
C ALA A 122 -3.29 5.19 0.71
N ALA A 123 -4.24 5.44 1.60
CA ALA A 123 -4.30 6.66 2.39
C ALA A 123 -3.10 6.76 3.36
N ALA A 124 -2.84 5.70 4.14
CA ALA A 124 -1.80 5.70 5.15
C ALA A 124 -0.40 5.88 4.54
N ILE A 125 -0.06 5.17 3.46
CA ILE A 125 1.24 5.34 2.82
C ILE A 125 1.44 6.76 2.27
N SER A 126 0.39 7.35 1.67
CA SER A 126 0.46 8.72 1.16
C SER A 126 0.59 9.75 2.28
N HIS A 127 -0.17 9.58 3.37
CA HIS A 127 -0.07 10.39 4.58
C HIS A 127 1.30 10.32 5.26
N THR A 128 1.78 9.11 5.55
CA THR A 128 3.06 8.94 6.23
C THR A 128 4.23 9.49 5.41
N ILE A 129 4.18 9.41 4.07
CA ILE A 129 5.18 10.04 3.21
C ILE A 129 5.07 11.57 3.26
N ALA A 130 3.86 12.13 3.19
CA ALA A 130 3.66 13.58 3.26
C ALA A 130 4.17 14.16 4.59
N GLN A 131 3.88 13.50 5.71
CA GLN A 131 4.36 13.88 7.04
C GLN A 131 5.89 13.78 7.16
N ALA A 132 6.50 12.76 6.55
CA ALA A 132 7.94 12.60 6.58
C ALA A 132 8.68 13.71 5.81
N CYS A 133 8.02 14.37 4.85
CA CYS A 133 8.54 15.60 4.23
C CYS A 133 8.54 16.78 5.20
N THR A 134 7.48 16.92 5.99
CA THR A 134 7.31 17.99 6.99
C THR A 134 8.26 17.84 8.17
N SER A 135 8.46 16.61 8.65
CA SER A 135 9.37 16.33 9.76
C SER A 135 10.85 16.40 9.37
N GLY A 136 11.15 16.43 8.05
CA GLY A 136 12.51 16.39 7.53
C GLY A 136 13.13 14.98 7.53
N ASP A 137 12.33 13.93 7.79
CA ASP A 137 12.77 12.53 7.71
C ASP A 137 13.05 12.08 6.27
N LEU A 138 12.45 12.75 5.29
CA LEU A 138 12.73 12.57 3.86
C LEU A 138 13.34 13.82 3.25
N ARG A 139 14.60 13.73 2.81
CA ARG A 139 15.34 14.83 2.16
C ARG A 139 14.95 15.05 0.70
N LEU A 140 14.25 14.08 0.10
CA LEU A 140 13.81 14.12 -1.30
C LEU A 140 12.59 15.02 -1.53
N CYS A 141 12.03 15.61 -0.47
CA CYS A 141 10.87 16.50 -0.53
C CYS A 141 11.02 17.64 0.49
N SER A 142 10.14 18.65 0.34
CA SER A 142 10.03 19.81 1.22
C SER A 142 8.62 19.89 1.82
N CYS A 143 8.37 20.88 2.67
CA CYS A 143 7.02 21.27 3.08
C CYS A 143 6.07 21.42 1.88
N GLY A 144 4.78 21.19 2.13
CA GLY A 144 3.71 21.47 1.19
C GLY A 144 3.59 22.96 0.84
N PRO A 145 2.88 23.28 -0.25
CA PRO A 145 2.68 24.66 -0.67
C PRO A 145 1.85 25.43 0.37
N ILE A 146 2.14 26.72 0.50
CA ILE A 146 1.31 27.65 1.28
C ILE A 146 -0.07 27.74 0.61
N PRO A 147 -1.18 27.73 1.38
CA PRO A 147 -2.51 27.91 0.81
C PRO A 147 -2.62 29.17 -0.04
N GLY A 148 -3.30 29.05 -1.19
CA GLY A 148 -3.53 30.19 -2.10
C GLY A 148 -4.65 31.13 -1.65
N GLU A 149 -5.42 30.74 -0.63
CA GLU A 149 -6.45 31.58 -0.02
C GLU A 149 -5.85 32.74 0.78
N ILE A 150 -6.54 33.87 0.80
CA ILE A 150 -6.11 35.04 1.58
C ILE A 150 -6.42 34.74 3.06
N PRO A 151 -5.45 34.80 3.97
CA PRO A 151 -5.71 34.56 5.39
C PRO A 151 -6.63 35.65 5.94
N GLU A 152 -7.42 35.31 6.97
CA GLU A 152 -8.29 36.27 7.64
C GLU A 152 -7.52 37.49 8.15
N PRO A 153 -8.16 38.67 8.28
CA PRO A 153 -7.49 39.87 8.80
C PRO A 153 -6.82 39.61 10.15
N GLY A 154 -5.52 39.88 10.23
CA GLY A 154 -4.71 39.62 11.44
C GLY A 154 -3.97 38.28 11.44
N TYR A 155 -4.28 37.38 10.50
CA TYR A 155 -3.62 36.09 10.33
C TYR A 155 -2.62 36.11 9.17
N ARG A 156 -1.61 35.25 9.26
CA ARG A 156 -0.66 34.98 8.17
C ARG A 156 -0.44 33.48 8.07
N TRP A 157 -0.29 32.99 6.84
CA TRP A 157 0.19 31.63 6.66
C TRP A 157 1.61 31.49 7.20
N GLY A 158 1.88 30.34 7.80
CA GLY A 158 3.18 30.01 8.37
C GLY A 158 3.27 28.52 8.65
N GLY A 159 4.41 28.10 9.22
CA GLY A 159 4.69 26.71 9.51
C GLY A 159 5.10 25.89 8.29
N CYS A 160 5.09 24.58 8.46
CA CYS A 160 5.44 23.60 7.43
C CYS A 160 4.25 22.64 7.31
N ALA A 161 3.48 22.77 6.23
CA ALA A 161 2.35 21.89 5.95
C ALA A 161 2.83 20.56 5.34
N ASP A 162 2.02 19.52 5.51
CA ASP A 162 2.25 18.23 4.85
C ASP A 162 2.29 18.35 3.34
N ASN A 163 3.33 17.77 2.73
CA ASN A 163 3.45 17.73 1.27
C ASN A 163 2.61 16.59 0.69
N LEU A 164 1.28 16.79 0.72
CA LEU A 164 0.34 15.78 0.27
C LEU A 164 0.55 15.39 -1.19
N HIS A 165 0.90 16.33 -2.07
CA HIS A 165 1.16 16.03 -3.47
C HIS A 165 2.28 14.99 -3.62
N TYR A 166 3.41 15.20 -2.95
CA TYR A 166 4.53 14.25 -2.95
C TYR A 166 4.11 12.89 -2.37
N GLY A 167 3.37 12.91 -1.25
CA GLY A 167 2.81 11.71 -0.62
C GLY A 167 1.89 10.90 -1.53
N LEU A 168 0.98 11.56 -2.27
CA LEU A 168 0.08 10.91 -3.23
C LEU A 168 0.85 10.30 -4.41
N VAL A 169 1.82 11.02 -4.97
CA VAL A 169 2.64 10.55 -6.09
C VAL A 169 3.48 9.34 -5.69
N MET A 170 4.24 9.44 -4.59
CA MET A 170 5.13 8.36 -4.16
C MET A 170 4.38 7.18 -3.56
N GLY A 171 3.32 7.45 -2.78
CA GLY A 171 2.44 6.44 -2.22
C GLY A 171 1.78 5.59 -3.31
N SER A 172 1.12 6.23 -4.28
CA SER A 172 0.50 5.50 -5.41
C SER A 172 1.52 4.78 -6.28
N LYS A 173 2.71 5.36 -6.51
CA LYS A 173 3.79 4.72 -7.25
C LYS A 173 4.21 3.40 -6.61
N PHE A 174 4.23 3.32 -5.28
CA PHE A 174 4.60 2.11 -4.55
C PHE A 174 3.43 1.13 -4.33
N SER A 175 2.30 1.60 -3.79
CA SER A 175 1.15 0.75 -3.43
C SER A 175 0.47 0.14 -4.66
N ASP A 176 0.43 0.88 -5.77
CA ASP A 176 -0.30 0.45 -6.98
C ASP A 176 0.60 -0.31 -7.97
N ALA A 177 1.91 -0.36 -7.70
CA ALA A 177 2.89 -1.01 -8.54
C ALA A 177 2.55 -2.48 -8.89
N PRO A 178 2.02 -3.32 -7.99
CA PRO A 178 1.67 -4.70 -8.32
C PRO A 178 0.50 -4.81 -9.31
N MET A 179 -0.47 -3.89 -9.24
CA MET A 179 -1.66 -3.89 -10.11
C MET A 179 -1.34 -3.41 -11.53
N LYS A 180 -0.31 -2.55 -11.68
CA LYS A 180 0.16 -2.05 -12.98
C LYS A 180 1.07 -3.04 -13.73
N MET A 181 1.47 -4.15 -13.12
CA MET A 181 2.29 -5.17 -13.77
C MET A 181 1.48 -6.00 -14.78
N LYS A 182 2.14 -6.36 -15.90
CA LYS A 182 1.60 -7.26 -16.95
C LYS A 182 1.34 -8.71 -16.48
N LYS A 183 1.78 -9.09 -15.27
CA LYS A 183 1.63 -10.45 -14.73
C LYS A 183 0.16 -10.85 -14.54
N ALA A 184 -0.07 -12.17 -14.46
CA ALA A 184 -1.38 -12.78 -14.24
C ALA A 184 -2.11 -12.24 -13.01
N GLY A 185 -3.44 -12.17 -13.10
CA GLY A 185 -4.35 -11.58 -12.13
C GLY A 185 -5.58 -11.05 -12.88
N SER A 186 -6.79 -11.24 -12.32
CA SER A 186 -8.03 -10.79 -12.96
C SER A 186 -7.96 -9.28 -13.22
N HIS A 187 -8.21 -8.87 -14.47
CA HIS A 187 -8.22 -7.45 -14.82
C HIS A 187 -9.25 -6.69 -13.99
N ALA A 188 -10.40 -7.29 -13.72
CA ALA A 188 -11.44 -6.73 -12.86
C ALA A 188 -10.95 -6.50 -11.42
N ASN A 189 -10.27 -7.49 -10.81
CA ASN A 189 -9.75 -7.34 -9.44
C ASN A 189 -8.70 -6.25 -9.38
N LYS A 190 -7.80 -6.17 -10.37
CA LYS A 190 -6.80 -5.09 -10.44
C LYS A 190 -7.44 -3.71 -10.50
N LEU A 191 -8.46 -3.53 -11.35
CA LEU A 191 -9.18 -2.26 -11.47
C LEU A 191 -9.94 -1.90 -10.19
N MET A 192 -10.60 -2.87 -9.57
CA MET A 192 -11.29 -2.69 -8.29
C MET A 192 -10.30 -2.29 -7.19
N HIS A 193 -9.15 -2.94 -7.08
CA HIS A 193 -8.12 -2.58 -6.10
C HIS A 193 -7.55 -1.18 -6.34
N LEU A 194 -7.30 -0.80 -7.61
CA LEU A 194 -6.88 0.56 -7.96
C LEU A 194 -7.94 1.60 -7.59
N HIS A 195 -9.21 1.30 -7.85
CA HIS A 195 -10.33 2.16 -7.46
C HIS A 195 -10.40 2.32 -5.93
N ASN A 196 -10.33 1.23 -5.17
CA ASN A 196 -10.37 1.28 -3.71
C ASN A 196 -9.19 2.08 -3.14
N SER A 197 -7.97 1.88 -3.67
CA SER A 197 -6.80 2.68 -3.31
C SER A 197 -7.02 4.18 -3.57
N GLU A 198 -7.63 4.51 -4.72
CA GLU A 198 -7.88 5.89 -5.10
C GLU A 198 -8.93 6.56 -4.21
N VAL A 199 -10.01 5.84 -3.85
CA VAL A 199 -11.00 6.31 -2.88
C VAL A 199 -10.34 6.67 -1.55
N GLY A 200 -9.42 5.82 -1.06
CA GLY A 200 -8.66 6.11 0.17
C GLY A 200 -7.86 7.41 0.11
N ARG A 201 -7.16 7.64 -1.01
CA ARG A 201 -6.37 8.87 -1.24
C ARG A 201 -7.23 10.12 -1.39
N GLN A 202 -8.42 10.01 -1.97
CA GLN A 202 -9.36 11.12 -2.10
C GLN A 202 -9.92 11.55 -0.74
N VAL A 203 -10.28 10.59 0.13
CA VAL A 203 -10.73 10.89 1.50
C VAL A 203 -9.67 11.70 2.24
N GLN A 204 -8.39 11.31 2.13
CA GLN A 204 -7.30 12.07 2.74
C GLN A 204 -7.20 13.50 2.19
N SER A 205 -7.34 13.67 0.88
CA SER A 205 -7.26 14.99 0.24
C SER A 205 -8.39 15.92 0.64
N ASN A 206 -9.57 15.37 0.93
CA ASN A 206 -10.75 16.13 1.36
C ASN A 206 -10.75 16.49 2.84
N LEU A 207 -9.85 15.89 3.64
CA LEU A 207 -9.72 16.13 5.09
C LEU A 207 -8.59 17.12 5.43
N ILE A 208 -8.01 17.80 4.44
CA ILE A 208 -7.02 18.86 4.69
C ILE A 208 -7.76 20.04 5.34
N ILE A 209 -7.36 20.36 6.56
CA ILE A 209 -7.89 21.49 7.33
C ILE A 209 -6.79 22.54 7.40
N THR A 210 -7.15 23.81 7.22
CA THR A 210 -6.30 24.95 7.55
C THR A 210 -6.51 25.28 9.03
N ASP A 211 -5.47 25.13 9.84
CA ASP A 211 -5.50 25.58 11.22
C ASP A 211 -5.39 27.12 11.24
N HIS A 212 -6.41 27.78 11.78
CA HIS A 212 -6.48 29.24 11.94
C HIS A 212 -5.85 29.69 13.26
#